data_AF-A0A1I2G1Q3-F1
#
_entry.id   AF-A0A1I2G1Q3-F1
#
_cell.length_a   1.000
_cell.length_b   1.000
_cell.length_c   1.000
_cell.angle_alpha   90.00
_cell.angle_beta   90.00
_cell.angle_gamma   90.00
#
_symmetry.space_group_name_H-M   'P 1'
#
loop_
_entity.id
_entity.type
_entity.pdbx_description
1 polymer ?
#
loop_
_entity_poly.entity_id
_entity_poly.type
_entity_poly.pdbx_seq_one_letter_code
_entity_poly.pdbx_strand_id
1 'polypeptide(L)'
;MIFHTHKGYPEIRNILKTPEVEFSQTIDIFKFISHFSFKFLKKIPTWSLNLYFNPFVSKNNIIHFFNGICLSRQKWISTFETSLPRLGKVPALVERIAVKKMAASNCIKLLALSNCSYNIQKRYLQQNWPGYLEKILNKTIVLHPPQPLLINNLRDKPSIKNGLVFTFVGNQFFGKGGKEILNVFNSTLTD
;
A
#
# COMPACT_ATOMS: atom_id res chain seq x y z
N MET A 1 -11.27 -12.29 -13.71
CA MET A 1 -11.84 -11.11 -13.01
C MET A 1 -11.26 -11.00 -11.61
N ILE A 2 -10.71 -9.84 -11.24
CA ILE A 2 -10.18 -9.51 -9.90
C ILE A 2 -10.99 -8.36 -9.30
N PHE A 3 -11.28 -8.44 -8.01
CA PHE A 3 -12.03 -7.41 -7.31
C PHE A 3 -11.12 -6.42 -6.58
N HIS A 4 -11.54 -5.17 -6.47
CA HIS A 4 -10.84 -4.14 -5.71
C HIS A 4 -11.84 -3.27 -4.93
N THR A 5 -11.36 -2.58 -3.89
CA THR A 5 -12.21 -1.72 -3.04
C THR A 5 -12.06 -0.24 -3.41
N HIS A 6 -10.85 0.24 -3.65
CA HIS A 6 -10.55 1.66 -3.90
C HIS A 6 -10.04 1.89 -5.33
N LYS A 7 -10.09 3.15 -5.78
CA LYS A 7 -9.55 3.62 -7.08
C LYS A 7 -8.59 4.80 -6.87
N GLY A 8 -7.79 4.76 -5.82
CA GLY A 8 -6.78 5.78 -5.56
C GLY A 8 -5.58 5.62 -6.49
N TYR A 9 -4.66 6.60 -6.42
CA TYR A 9 -3.41 6.54 -7.17
C TYR A 9 -2.63 5.23 -6.94
N PRO A 10 -2.48 4.71 -5.70
CA PRO A 10 -1.75 3.47 -5.48
C PRO A 10 -2.41 2.24 -6.11
N GLU A 11 -3.74 2.13 -6.07
CA GLU A 11 -4.48 1.03 -6.69
C GLU A 11 -4.40 1.10 -8.22
N ILE A 12 -4.57 2.29 -8.79
CA ILE A 12 -4.42 2.50 -10.23
C ILE A 12 -3.02 2.11 -10.68
N ARG A 13 -1.99 2.53 -9.94
CA ARG A 13 -0.60 2.25 -10.30
C ARG A 13 -0.22 0.79 -10.15
N ASN A 14 -0.62 0.14 -9.05
CA ASN A 14 -0.07 -1.18 -8.68
C ASN A 14 -1.01 -2.35 -8.95
N ILE A 15 -2.29 -2.11 -9.27
CA ILE A 15 -3.31 -3.15 -9.41
C ILE A 15 -4.02 -3.03 -10.76
N LEU A 16 -4.67 -1.90 -11.01
CA LEU A 16 -5.68 -1.76 -12.08
C LEU A 16 -5.11 -1.59 -13.49
N LYS A 17 -3.79 -1.54 -13.67
CA LYS A 17 -3.12 -1.32 -14.96
C LYS A 17 -2.63 -2.60 -15.64
N THR A 18 -3.18 -3.76 -15.27
CA THR A 18 -2.80 -5.05 -15.85
C THR A 18 -3.71 -5.37 -17.05
N PRO A 19 -3.20 -5.36 -18.30
CA PRO A 19 -4.04 -5.42 -19.50
C PRO A 19 -4.81 -6.73 -19.67
N GLU A 20 -4.31 -7.84 -19.14
CA GLU A 20 -4.90 -9.18 -19.28
C GLU A 20 -5.97 -9.49 -18.21
N VAL A 21 -6.26 -8.54 -17.31
CA VAL A 21 -7.11 -8.77 -16.15
C VAL A 21 -8.28 -7.80 -16.12
N GLU A 22 -9.49 -8.34 -16.12
CA GLU A 22 -10.69 -7.56 -15.84
C GLU A 22 -10.82 -7.25 -14.35
N PHE A 23 -11.06 -5.98 -14.02
CA PHE A 23 -11.26 -5.51 -12.66
C PHE A 23 -12.70 -5.09 -12.39
N SER A 24 -13.23 -5.47 -11.23
CA SER A 24 -14.56 -5.07 -10.77
C SER A 24 -14.53 -4.54 -9.35
N GLN A 25 -15.38 -3.56 -9.04
CA GLN A 25 -15.41 -2.98 -7.71
C GLN A 25 -16.33 -3.78 -6.80
N THR A 26 -15.83 -4.12 -5.60
CA THR A 26 -16.64 -4.78 -4.57
C THR A 26 -17.11 -3.80 -3.50
N ILE A 27 -18.24 -4.14 -2.87
CA ILE A 27 -18.77 -3.46 -1.69
C ILE A 27 -17.94 -3.88 -0.47
N ASP A 28 -17.70 -2.94 0.44
CA ASP A 28 -17.02 -3.18 1.70
C ASP A 28 -17.85 -2.55 2.83
N ILE A 29 -18.22 -3.37 3.82
CA ILE A 29 -19.04 -2.90 4.94
C ILE A 29 -18.31 -1.81 5.75
N PHE A 30 -16.98 -1.88 5.83
CA PHE A 30 -16.21 -0.89 6.58
C PHE A 30 -16.27 0.51 5.98
N LYS A 31 -16.56 0.65 4.68
CA LYS A 31 -16.76 1.96 4.06
C LYS A 31 -17.96 2.71 4.61
N PHE A 32 -19.03 2.00 4.98
CA PHE A 32 -20.17 2.65 5.63
C PHE A 32 -19.75 3.21 6.99
N ILE A 33 -18.94 2.46 7.76
CA ILE A 33 -18.38 2.94 9.02
C ILE A 33 -17.49 4.16 8.80
N SER A 34 -16.59 4.13 7.81
CA SER A 34 -15.75 5.28 7.47
C SER A 34 -16.58 6.50 7.09
N HIS A 35 -17.65 6.32 6.29
CA HIS A 35 -18.56 7.38 5.88
C HIS A 35 -19.29 8.01 7.07
N PHE A 36 -19.87 7.19 7.94
CA PHE A 36 -20.54 7.68 9.14
C PHE A 36 -19.58 8.36 10.11
N SER A 37 -18.40 7.77 10.35
CA SER A 37 -17.37 8.37 11.20
C SER A 37 -16.91 9.72 10.66
N PHE A 38 -16.71 9.85 9.35
CA PHE A 38 -16.36 11.13 8.75
C PHE A 38 -17.49 12.16 8.88
N LYS A 39 -18.74 11.74 8.67
CA LYS A 39 -19.91 12.63 8.74
C LYS A 39 -20.09 13.22 10.14
N PHE A 40 -19.94 12.40 11.19
CA PHE A 40 -20.22 12.81 12.57
C PHE A 40 -18.98 13.27 13.35
N LEU A 41 -17.83 12.60 13.18
CA LEU A 41 -16.63 12.83 13.99
C LEU A 41 -15.52 13.57 13.22
N LYS A 42 -15.70 13.82 11.92
CA LYS A 42 -14.69 14.41 11.01
C LYS A 42 -13.34 13.69 11.03
N LYS A 43 -13.33 12.44 11.48
CA LYS A 43 -12.15 11.57 11.58
C LYS A 43 -12.50 10.22 10.98
N ILE A 44 -11.56 9.64 10.25
CA ILE A 44 -11.69 8.30 9.68
C ILE A 44 -10.71 7.39 10.39
N PRO A 45 -11.17 6.33 11.07
CA PRO A 45 -10.27 5.40 11.72
C PRO A 45 -9.49 4.59 10.68
N THR A 46 -8.18 4.51 10.84
CA THR A 46 -7.26 3.83 9.90
C THR A 46 -7.63 2.37 9.66
N TRP A 47 -8.06 1.64 10.69
CA TRP A 47 -8.50 0.25 10.55
C TRP A 47 -9.70 0.08 9.60
N SER A 48 -10.61 1.05 9.54
CA SER A 48 -11.79 0.98 8.66
C SER A 48 -11.43 1.15 7.17
N LEU A 49 -10.24 1.70 6.89
CA LEU A 49 -9.72 1.85 5.54
C LEU A 49 -8.92 0.63 5.08
N ASN A 50 -8.36 -0.14 6.02
CA ASN A 50 -7.43 -1.23 5.72
C ASN A 50 -7.96 -2.62 6.10
N LEU A 51 -9.14 -2.72 6.71
CA LEU A 51 -9.86 -3.97 6.89
C LEU A 51 -11.00 -4.02 5.88
N TYR A 52 -11.24 -5.21 5.33
CA TYR A 52 -12.31 -5.49 4.41
C TYR A 52 -13.22 -6.59 4.96
N PHE A 53 -14.54 -6.38 4.88
CA PHE A 53 -15.51 -7.42 5.18
C PHE A 53 -16.72 -7.33 4.24
N ASN A 54 -17.03 -8.43 3.57
CA ASN A 54 -18.24 -8.58 2.79
C ASN A 54 -18.73 -10.04 2.82
N PRO A 55 -19.90 -10.32 3.44
CA PRO A 55 -20.45 -11.68 3.52
C PRO A 55 -21.14 -12.14 2.23
N PHE A 56 -21.45 -11.24 1.29
CA PHE A 56 -22.27 -11.52 0.11
C PHE A 56 -21.47 -11.88 -1.14
N VAL A 57 -20.13 -11.72 -1.12
CA VAL A 57 -19.28 -12.00 -2.30
C VAL A 57 -18.90 -13.48 -2.36
N SER A 58 -19.05 -14.07 -3.55
CA SER A 58 -18.68 -15.47 -3.83
C SER A 58 -17.24 -15.78 -3.42
N LYS A 59 -17.03 -16.97 -2.85
CA LYS A 59 -15.70 -17.47 -2.40
C LYS A 59 -14.72 -17.67 -3.56
N ASN A 60 -15.20 -17.80 -4.79
CA ASN A 60 -14.37 -18.10 -5.96
C ASN A 60 -13.63 -16.86 -6.49
N ASN A 61 -14.01 -15.67 -6.05
CA ASN A 61 -13.42 -14.41 -6.48
C ASN A 61 -12.14 -14.10 -5.71
N ILE A 62 -11.15 -13.53 -6.41
CA ILE A 62 -9.92 -13.00 -5.81
C ILE A 62 -10.07 -11.49 -5.63
N ILE A 63 -9.76 -10.99 -4.44
CA ILE A 63 -9.76 -9.56 -4.15
C ILE A 63 -8.32 -9.08 -3.97
N HIS A 64 -7.93 -8.01 -4.65
CA HIS A 64 -6.62 -7.40 -4.53
C HIS A 64 -6.73 -6.03 -3.87
N PHE A 65 -6.08 -5.88 -2.73
CA PHE A 65 -6.04 -4.63 -1.96
C PHE A 65 -4.70 -3.90 -2.07
N PHE A 66 -4.74 -2.62 -1.73
CA PHE A 66 -3.57 -1.84 -1.37
C PHE A 66 -3.61 -1.54 0.14
N ASN A 67 -2.64 -2.02 0.90
CA ASN A 67 -2.57 -2.01 2.38
C ASN A 67 -3.74 -2.71 3.11
N GLY A 68 -4.65 -3.36 2.39
CA GLY A 68 -5.86 -3.97 2.96
C GLY A 68 -5.71 -5.43 3.39
N ILE A 69 -6.59 -5.89 4.29
CA ILE A 69 -6.69 -7.27 4.78
C ILE A 69 -8.15 -7.73 4.72
N CYS A 70 -8.39 -8.89 4.10
CA CYS A 70 -9.71 -9.51 4.08
C CYS A 70 -10.00 -10.25 5.39
N LEU A 71 -11.08 -9.87 6.08
CA LEU A 71 -11.57 -10.59 7.26
C LEU A 71 -12.52 -11.74 6.91
N SER A 72 -13.10 -11.70 5.72
CA SER A 72 -14.02 -12.71 5.20
C SER A 72 -13.26 -13.97 4.70
N ARG A 73 -13.95 -14.86 3.97
CA ARG A 73 -13.39 -16.17 3.51
C ARG A 73 -12.93 -16.15 2.04
N GLN A 74 -13.12 -15.05 1.32
CA GLN A 74 -12.72 -14.95 -0.07
C GLN A 74 -11.20 -15.02 -0.20
N LYS A 75 -10.75 -15.45 -1.37
CA LYS A 75 -9.33 -15.43 -1.72
C LYS A 75 -8.87 -13.98 -1.89
N TRP A 76 -7.68 -13.66 -1.40
CA TRP A 76 -7.19 -12.28 -1.45
C TRP A 76 -5.68 -12.15 -1.57
N ILE A 77 -5.28 -11.01 -2.12
CA ILE A 77 -3.92 -10.54 -2.29
C ILE A 77 -3.84 -9.11 -1.75
N SER A 78 -2.72 -8.70 -1.19
CA SER A 78 -2.53 -7.32 -0.77
C SER A 78 -1.14 -6.81 -1.13
N THR A 79 -1.11 -5.68 -1.82
CA THR A 79 0.12 -4.91 -2.07
C THR A 79 0.31 -3.90 -0.95
N PHE A 80 1.52 -3.74 -0.40
CA PHE A 80 1.75 -2.86 0.76
C PHE A 80 3.06 -2.06 0.68
N GLU A 81 3.03 -0.86 1.27
CA GLU A 81 4.14 0.10 1.23
C GLU A 81 5.11 0.01 2.42
N THR A 82 4.60 -0.27 3.61
CA THR A 82 5.39 -0.25 4.86
C THR A 82 5.33 -1.61 5.52
N SER A 83 4.20 -1.92 6.15
CA SER A 83 3.89 -3.22 6.73
C SER A 83 2.39 -3.42 6.82
N LEU A 84 2.01 -4.68 6.97
CA LEU A 84 0.69 -5.17 7.30
C LEU A 84 0.76 -5.90 8.65
N PRO A 85 -0.29 -5.76 9.47
CA PRO A 85 -1.50 -4.96 9.26
C PRO A 85 -1.28 -3.45 9.51
N ARG A 86 -1.89 -2.57 8.71
CA ARG A 86 -1.78 -1.09 8.85
C ARG A 86 -3.04 -0.52 9.52
N LEU A 87 -3.24 -0.77 10.81
CA LEU A 87 -4.53 -0.49 11.49
C LEU A 87 -4.57 0.80 12.31
N GLY A 88 -3.42 1.46 12.51
CA GLY A 88 -3.31 2.56 13.47
C GLY A 88 -3.42 2.05 14.90
N LYS A 89 -3.93 2.88 15.82
CA LYS A 89 -4.14 2.48 17.22
C LYS A 89 -5.41 1.61 17.33
N VAL A 90 -5.22 0.30 17.50
CA VAL A 90 -6.30 -0.67 17.72
C VAL A 90 -5.96 -1.59 18.90
N PRO A 91 -6.96 -2.23 19.54
CA PRO A 91 -6.70 -3.26 20.53
C PRO A 91 -5.87 -4.41 19.95
N ALA A 92 -4.97 -4.99 20.75
CA ALA A 92 -4.10 -6.09 20.34
C ALA A 92 -4.86 -7.31 19.78
N LEU A 93 -6.11 -7.52 20.24
CA LEU A 93 -6.98 -8.57 19.73
C LEU A 93 -7.31 -8.38 18.23
N VAL A 94 -7.59 -7.14 17.81
CA VAL A 94 -7.93 -6.81 16.42
C VAL A 94 -6.70 -7.03 15.53
N GLU A 95 -5.54 -6.59 16.00
CA GLU A 95 -4.26 -6.82 15.31
C GLU A 95 -3.94 -8.31 15.18
N ARG A 96 -4.13 -9.09 16.26
CA ARG A 96 -3.98 -10.55 16.23
C ARG A 96 -4.89 -11.22 15.21
N ILE A 97 -6.14 -10.77 15.10
CA ILE A 97 -7.09 -11.28 14.10
C ILE A 97 -6.57 -10.99 12.69
N ALA A 98 -6.09 -9.77 12.43
CA ALA A 98 -5.57 -9.39 11.12
C ALA A 98 -4.32 -10.20 10.73
N VAL A 99 -3.37 -10.40 11.66
CA VAL A 99 -2.19 -11.26 11.44
C VAL A 99 -2.60 -12.72 11.17
N LYS A 100 -3.57 -13.25 11.94
CA LYS A 100 -4.11 -14.60 11.69
C LYS A 100 -4.73 -14.71 10.29
N LYS A 101 -5.37 -13.66 9.78
CA LYS A 101 -5.92 -13.63 8.42
C LYS A 101 -4.83 -13.59 7.35
N MET A 102 -3.75 -12.86 7.55
CA MET A 102 -2.57 -12.89 6.66
C MET A 102 -1.96 -14.31 6.59
N ALA A 103 -1.94 -15.02 7.71
CA ALA A 103 -1.44 -16.38 7.75
C ALA A 103 -2.42 -17.42 7.15
N ALA A 104 -3.72 -17.12 7.04
CA ALA A 104 -4.73 -18.05 6.57
C ALA A 104 -4.54 -18.45 5.09
N SER A 105 -5.03 -19.62 4.69
CA SER A 105 -4.87 -20.16 3.33
C SER A 105 -5.56 -19.33 2.24
N ASN A 106 -6.60 -18.57 2.59
CA ASN A 106 -7.27 -17.68 1.66
C ASN A 106 -6.50 -16.36 1.41
N CYS A 107 -5.50 -16.02 2.23
CA CYS A 107 -4.46 -15.07 1.85
C CYS A 107 -3.50 -15.78 0.90
N ILE A 108 -3.57 -15.42 -0.39
CA ILE A 108 -2.79 -16.06 -1.45
C ILE A 108 -1.37 -15.52 -1.46
N LYS A 109 -1.22 -14.19 -1.52
CA LYS A 109 0.07 -13.50 -1.59
C LYS A 109 0.01 -12.13 -0.93
N LEU A 110 1.17 -11.71 -0.40
CA LEU A 110 1.42 -10.35 0.05
C LEU A 110 2.53 -9.77 -0.82
N LEU A 111 2.30 -8.60 -1.41
CA LEU A 111 3.20 -7.99 -2.38
C LEU A 111 3.84 -6.76 -1.74
N ALA A 112 5.07 -6.91 -1.27
CA ALA A 112 5.86 -5.80 -0.74
C ALA A 112 6.32 -4.91 -1.90
N LEU A 113 6.03 -3.60 -1.87
CA LEU A 113 6.42 -2.70 -2.96
C LEU A 113 7.93 -2.53 -3.15
N SER A 114 8.71 -2.90 -2.14
CA SER A 114 10.16 -2.79 -2.17
C SER A 114 10.79 -3.77 -1.19
N ASN A 115 12.09 -3.97 -1.35
CA ASN A 115 12.91 -4.66 -0.34
C ASN A 115 12.82 -3.98 1.03
N CYS A 116 12.68 -2.65 1.08
CA CYS A 116 12.49 -1.92 2.34
C CYS A 116 11.19 -2.35 3.03
N SER A 117 10.06 -2.33 2.30
CA SER A 117 8.75 -2.77 2.79
C SER A 117 8.78 -4.22 3.29
N TYR A 118 9.42 -5.12 2.52
CA TYR A 118 9.61 -6.51 2.93
C TYR A 118 10.40 -6.65 4.23
N ASN A 119 11.50 -5.92 4.36
CA ASN A 119 12.35 -5.97 5.54
C ASN A 119 11.67 -5.35 6.77
N ILE A 120 10.87 -4.29 6.60
CA ILE A 120 10.04 -3.72 7.67
C ILE A 120 9.00 -4.76 8.11
N GLN A 121 8.32 -5.41 7.16
CA GLN A 121 7.36 -6.49 7.46
C GLN A 121 8.01 -7.64 8.24
N LYS A 122 9.18 -8.11 7.80
CA LYS A 122 9.93 -9.18 8.46
C LYS A 122 10.26 -8.81 9.91
N ARG A 123 10.83 -7.62 10.15
CA ARG A 123 11.15 -7.14 11.50
C ARG A 123 9.91 -7.01 12.37
N TYR A 124 8.83 -6.45 11.83
CA TYR A 124 7.55 -6.34 12.54
C TYR A 124 7.02 -7.71 12.99
N LEU A 125 7.05 -8.71 12.11
CA LEU A 125 6.62 -10.08 12.45
C LEU A 125 7.55 -10.75 13.45
N GLN A 126 8.87 -10.59 13.31
CA GLN A 126 9.85 -11.15 14.24
C GLN A 126 9.65 -10.64 15.67
N GLN A 127 9.40 -9.34 15.82
CA GLN A 127 9.26 -8.69 17.12
C GLN A 127 7.90 -8.97 17.78
N ASN A 128 6.81 -8.95 17.00
CA ASN A 128 5.46 -8.94 17.55
C ASN A 128 4.71 -10.27 17.37
N TRP A 129 5.03 -11.04 16.33
CA TRP A 129 4.26 -12.23 15.92
C TRP A 129 5.15 -13.38 15.40
N PRO A 130 6.20 -13.81 16.14
CA PRO A 130 7.18 -14.77 15.64
C PRO A 130 6.55 -16.10 15.20
N GLY A 131 5.49 -16.54 15.87
CA GLY A 131 4.75 -17.77 15.50
C GLY A 131 4.03 -17.73 14.15
N TYR A 132 3.89 -16.55 13.53
CA TYR A 132 3.32 -16.38 12.19
C TYR A 132 4.35 -16.01 11.13
N LEU A 133 5.62 -15.79 11.51
CA LEU A 133 6.67 -15.25 10.65
C LEU A 133 6.83 -16.04 9.36
N GLU A 134 7.20 -17.32 9.47
CA GLU A 134 7.44 -18.22 8.33
C GLU A 134 6.19 -18.32 7.44
N LYS A 135 5.02 -18.51 8.06
CA LYS A 135 3.76 -18.71 7.34
C LYS A 135 3.36 -17.49 6.49
N ILE A 136 3.68 -16.29 6.96
CA ILE A 136 3.39 -15.05 6.25
C ILE A 136 4.50 -14.73 5.24
N LEU A 137 5.78 -14.87 5.61
CA LEU A 137 6.90 -14.58 4.71
C LEU A 137 6.97 -15.51 3.51
N ASN A 138 6.61 -16.79 3.66
CA ASN A 138 6.53 -17.74 2.52
C ASN A 138 5.52 -17.32 1.45
N LYS A 139 4.58 -16.43 1.79
CA LYS A 139 3.60 -15.85 0.85
C LYS A 139 3.92 -14.42 0.47
N THR A 140 4.96 -13.84 1.06
CA THR A 140 5.36 -12.45 0.82
C THR A 140 6.43 -12.41 -0.26
N ILE A 141 6.19 -11.64 -1.32
CA ILE A 141 7.17 -11.42 -2.39
C ILE A 141 7.37 -9.92 -2.59
N VAL A 142 8.52 -9.53 -3.12
CA VAL A 142 8.78 -8.15 -3.52
C VAL A 142 8.29 -7.96 -4.95
N LEU A 143 7.40 -6.99 -5.14
CA LEU A 143 6.92 -6.57 -6.45
C LEU A 143 6.98 -5.05 -6.54
N HIS A 144 7.93 -4.53 -7.31
CA HIS A 144 8.10 -3.10 -7.50
C HIS A 144 6.94 -2.49 -8.29
N PRO A 145 6.54 -1.22 -7.99
CA PRO A 145 5.53 -0.53 -8.78
C PRO A 145 5.91 -0.52 -10.26
N PRO A 146 4.97 -0.82 -11.17
CA PRO A 146 5.27 -0.75 -12.60
C PRO A 146 5.59 0.70 -12.99
N GLN A 147 6.58 0.84 -13.87
CA GLN A 147 6.98 2.12 -14.44
C GLN A 147 7.28 1.92 -15.93
N PRO A 148 6.59 2.64 -16.83
CA PRO A 148 6.92 2.59 -18.24
C PRO A 148 8.34 3.13 -18.46
N LEU A 149 9.03 2.60 -19.46
CA LEU A 149 10.31 3.14 -19.91
C LEU A 149 10.06 4.56 -20.44
N LEU A 150 10.75 5.55 -19.86
CA LEU A 150 10.65 6.95 -20.27
C LEU A 150 11.60 7.27 -21.43
N ILE A 151 12.70 6.54 -21.52
CA ILE A 151 13.69 6.61 -22.60
C ILE A 151 14.11 5.18 -22.92
N ASN A 152 14.37 4.90 -24.19
CA ASN A 152 14.82 3.58 -24.64
C ASN A 152 16.34 3.49 -24.62
N ASN A 153 17.05 4.62 -24.83
CA ASN A 153 18.50 4.69 -24.76
C ASN A 153 18.97 5.90 -23.93
N LEU A 154 20.10 5.74 -23.23
CA LEU A 154 20.71 6.84 -22.46
C LEU A 154 21.11 8.05 -23.33
N ARG A 155 21.40 7.80 -24.61
CA ARG A 155 21.73 8.85 -25.59
C ARG A 155 20.55 9.78 -25.90
N ASP A 156 19.32 9.34 -25.63
CA ASP A 156 18.11 10.12 -25.84
C ASP A 156 17.91 11.17 -24.72
N LYS A 157 18.71 11.09 -23.66
CA LYS A 157 18.64 12.04 -22.55
C LYS A 157 19.18 13.42 -23.04
N PRO A 158 18.40 14.50 -22.91
CA PRO A 158 18.82 15.81 -23.37
C PRO A 158 20.11 16.25 -22.64
N SER A 159 21.04 16.84 -23.39
CA SER A 159 22.25 17.45 -22.85
C SER A 159 21.90 18.59 -21.91
N ILE A 160 22.57 18.67 -20.75
CA ILE A 160 22.42 19.78 -19.81
C ILE A 160 23.05 21.03 -20.43
N LYS A 161 22.24 21.95 -20.96
CA LYS A 161 22.73 23.18 -21.61
C LYS A 161 22.58 24.45 -20.77
N ASN A 162 21.65 24.48 -19.81
CA ASN A 162 21.24 25.70 -19.10
C ASN A 162 21.48 25.64 -17.58
N GLY A 163 22.59 25.02 -17.15
CA GLY A 163 22.91 24.84 -15.74
C GLY A 163 22.09 23.74 -15.05
N LEU A 164 22.21 23.65 -13.72
CA LEU A 164 21.52 22.65 -12.91
C LEU A 164 20.11 23.13 -12.57
N VAL A 165 19.09 22.41 -13.06
CA VAL A 165 17.69 22.63 -12.68
C VAL A 165 17.31 21.64 -11.59
N PHE A 166 17.02 22.15 -10.39
CA PHE A 166 16.50 21.35 -9.29
C PHE A 166 14.97 21.30 -9.39
N THR A 167 14.42 20.09 -9.47
CA THR A 167 12.97 19.88 -9.55
C THR A 167 12.49 19.04 -8.38
N PHE A 168 11.52 19.56 -7.64
CA PHE A 168 10.81 18.79 -6.62
C PHE A 168 9.49 18.27 -7.19
N VAL A 169 9.22 16.97 -7.04
CA VAL A 169 7.98 16.35 -7.49
C VAL A 169 7.27 15.67 -6.31
N GLY A 170 6.20 16.29 -5.84
CA GLY A 170 5.35 15.74 -4.78
C GLY A 170 4.32 16.74 -4.27
N ASN A 171 3.17 16.27 -3.76
CA ASN A 171 2.11 17.17 -3.29
C ASN A 171 2.37 17.77 -1.88
N GLN A 172 3.30 17.19 -1.11
CA GLN A 172 3.63 17.63 0.26
C GLN A 172 5.07 18.09 0.34
N PHE A 173 5.37 19.27 -0.21
CA PHE A 173 6.74 19.80 -0.23
C PHE A 173 7.38 19.80 1.17
N PHE A 174 6.79 20.53 2.13
CA PHE A 174 7.34 20.62 3.47
C PHE A 174 7.32 19.29 4.23
N GLY A 175 6.25 18.49 4.09
CA GLY A 175 6.16 17.18 4.74
C GLY A 175 7.17 16.14 4.22
N LYS A 176 7.82 16.41 3.08
CA LYS A 176 8.81 15.55 2.46
C LYS A 176 10.22 16.15 2.48
N GLY A 177 10.50 17.09 3.37
CA GLY A 177 11.83 17.66 3.54
C GLY A 177 12.05 18.98 2.79
N GLY A 178 10.98 19.65 2.35
CA GLY A 178 11.10 20.88 1.57
C GLY A 178 11.77 22.03 2.32
N LYS A 179 11.60 22.11 3.64
CA LYS A 179 12.26 23.13 4.46
C LYS A 179 13.77 22.92 4.48
N GLU A 180 14.20 21.67 4.60
CA GLU A 180 15.60 21.25 4.61
C GLU A 180 16.26 21.58 3.28
N ILE A 181 15.55 21.35 2.15
CA ILE A 181 16.00 21.74 0.81
C ILE A 181 16.22 23.26 0.74
N LEU A 182 15.25 24.06 1.18
CA LEU A 182 15.37 25.53 1.15
C LEU A 182 16.52 26.03 2.03
N ASN A 183 16.70 25.44 3.22
CA ASN A 183 17.80 25.80 4.11
C ASN A 183 19.17 25.55 3.47
N VAL A 184 19.34 24.40 2.80
CA VAL A 184 20.58 24.08 2.07
C VAL A 184 20.84 25.11 0.99
N PHE A 185 19.86 25.40 0.14
CA PHE A 185 20.01 26.40 -0.92
C PHE A 185 20.35 27.79 -0.36
N ASN A 186 19.71 28.20 0.73
CA ASN A 186 20.04 29.48 1.35
C ASN A 186 21.51 29.53 1.80
N SER A 187 22.02 28.46 2.43
CA SER A 187 23.41 28.38 2.89
C SER A 187 24.46 28.22 1.78
N THR A 188 24.11 27.65 0.63
CA THR A 188 25.08 27.38 -0.46
C THR A 188 25.02 28.37 -1.61
N LEU A 189 24.01 29.26 -1.66
CA LEU A 189 23.90 30.33 -2.66
C LEU A 189 24.35 31.70 -2.13
N THR A 190 24.70 31.81 -0.84
CA THR A 190 25.19 33.04 -0.21
C THR A 190 26.71 33.09 -0.02
N ASP A 191 27.41 32.03 -0.42
CA ASP A 191 28.88 31.98 -0.60
C ASP A 191 29.23 32.13 -2.09
#